data_AF-A0A495QWL3-F1
#
_entry.id   AF-A0A495QWL3-F1
#
_cell.length_a   1.000
_cell.length_b   1.000
_cell.length_c   1.000
_cell.angle_alpha   90.00
_cell.angle_beta   90.00
_cell.angle_gamma   90.00
#
_symmetry.space_group_name_H-M   'P 1'
#
loop_
_entity.id
_entity.type
_entity.pdbx_description
1 polymer ?
#
loop_
_entity_poly.entity_id
_entity_poly.type
_entity_poly.pdbx_seq_one_letter_code
_entity_poly.pdbx_strand_id
1 'polypeptide(L)'
;MCSIESFPTKRGTARFTEDYVYFEESFWGYIKSLYRDYWQRGTWWSSSALVGYLFAFPIGIWWVVSAVRGGSFLHIAVVGGLILVLWAVNYACGFRSPDRIRLATIEQVSATDGMMGLTRSRLVIRYTDGGTTCKRRVNLPSLYTSGGETVYERAQEAFAERGF
;
A
#
# COMPACT_ATOMS: atom_id res chain seq x y z
N MET A 1 15.53 7.13 -23.75
CA MET A 1 14.27 7.69 -23.18
C MET A 1 13.60 6.54 -22.46
N CYS A 2 13.28 6.68 -21.17
CA CYS A 2 12.51 5.67 -20.43
C CYS A 2 11.09 5.63 -21.01
N SER A 3 10.59 4.44 -21.37
CA SER A 3 9.26 4.31 -21.97
C SER A 3 8.13 4.44 -20.94
N ILE A 4 8.44 4.23 -19.66
CA ILE A 4 7.42 4.15 -18.61
C ILE A 4 7.50 5.37 -17.70
N GLU A 5 6.52 6.27 -17.85
CA GLU A 5 6.41 7.50 -17.04
C GLU A 5 5.57 7.30 -15.77
N SER A 6 4.70 6.29 -15.72
CA SER A 6 3.89 6.01 -14.52
C SER A 6 3.37 4.58 -14.46
N PHE A 7 3.08 4.11 -13.25
CA PHE A 7 2.41 2.84 -13.02
C PHE A 7 1.40 2.92 -11.85
N PRO A 8 0.30 2.16 -11.89
CA PRO A 8 -0.68 2.15 -10.82
C PRO A 8 -0.14 1.43 -9.58
N THR A 9 -0.42 1.97 -8.41
CA THR A 9 -0.19 1.34 -7.10
C THR A 9 -1.53 0.91 -6.50
N LYS A 10 -1.49 0.17 -5.39
CA LYS A 10 -2.71 -0.23 -4.66
C LYS A 10 -3.62 0.96 -4.37
N ARG A 11 -3.07 2.13 -4.00
CA ARG A 11 -3.84 3.28 -3.50
C ARG A 11 -3.83 4.48 -4.45
N GLY A 12 -3.30 4.35 -5.66
CA GLY A 12 -3.20 5.46 -6.60
C GLY A 12 -2.16 5.20 -7.68
N THR A 13 -1.26 6.14 -7.92
CA THR A 13 -0.30 6.07 -9.04
C THR A 13 1.09 6.50 -8.60
N ALA A 14 2.10 5.76 -9.04
CA ALA A 14 3.48 6.18 -8.97
C ALA A 14 3.85 6.83 -10.30
N ARG A 15 4.37 8.06 -10.26
CA ARG A 15 4.81 8.84 -11.42
C ARG A 15 6.30 9.08 -11.34
N PHE A 16 7.00 8.80 -12.43
CA PHE A 16 8.40 9.13 -12.58
C PHE A 16 8.52 10.48 -13.27
N THR A 17 9.35 11.34 -12.69
CA THR A 17 9.88 12.55 -13.32
C THR A 17 11.39 12.34 -13.53
N GLU A 18 12.09 13.30 -14.14
CA GLU A 18 13.54 13.22 -14.38
C GLU A 18 14.34 12.95 -13.08
N ASP A 19 13.96 13.60 -11.98
CA ASP A 19 14.72 13.55 -10.73
C ASP A 19 14.02 12.82 -9.57
N TYR A 20 12.73 12.53 -9.69
CA TYR A 20 11.89 12.06 -8.58
C TYR A 20 10.92 10.96 -8.98
N VAL A 21 10.57 10.13 -8.01
CA VAL A 21 9.36 9.29 -8.03
C VAL A 21 8.33 9.89 -7.09
N TYR A 22 7.20 10.31 -7.64
CA TYR A 22 6.04 10.79 -6.91
C TYR A 22 5.05 9.66 -6.69
N PHE A 23 4.43 9.63 -5.53
CA PHE A 23 3.43 8.65 -5.17
C PHE A 23 2.15 9.38 -4.79
N GLU A 24 1.24 9.46 -5.75
CA GLU A 24 -0.07 10.05 -5.55
C GLU A 24 -1.00 8.98 -4.99
N GLU A 25 -1.09 8.90 -3.66
CA GLU A 25 -2.02 8.00 -2.98
C GLU A 25 -3.35 8.72 -2.72
N SER A 26 -4.46 8.17 -3.20
CA SER A 26 -5.81 8.68 -2.97
C SER A 26 -6.68 7.61 -2.33
N PHE A 27 -7.16 7.88 -1.12
CA PHE A 27 -8.08 6.99 -0.42
C PHE A 27 -9.40 6.83 -1.18
N TRP A 28 -9.92 7.91 -1.76
CA TRP A 28 -11.13 7.87 -2.60
C TRP A 28 -10.90 7.13 -3.92
N GLY A 29 -9.73 7.34 -4.55
CA GLY A 29 -9.34 6.58 -5.74
C GLY A 29 -9.28 5.08 -5.46
N TYR A 30 -8.75 4.69 -4.30
CA TYR A 30 -8.70 3.31 -3.84
C TYR A 30 -10.09 2.70 -3.62
N ILE A 31 -11.01 3.41 -2.96
CA ILE A 31 -12.38 2.92 -2.77
C ILE A 31 -13.10 2.75 -4.11
N LYS A 32 -12.93 3.71 -5.02
CA LYS A 32 -13.53 3.65 -6.37
C LYS A 32 -12.97 2.49 -7.19
N SER A 33 -11.66 2.22 -7.10
CA SER A 33 -11.06 1.06 -7.78
C SER A 33 -11.51 -0.25 -7.15
N LEU A 34 -11.63 -0.32 -5.81
CA LEU A 34 -12.16 -1.50 -5.12
C LEU A 34 -13.60 -1.79 -5.55
N TYR A 35 -14.44 -0.76 -5.60
CA TYR A 35 -15.81 -0.89 -6.06
C TYR A 35 -15.84 -1.43 -7.49
N ARG A 36 -15.08 -0.83 -8.42
CA ARG A 36 -15.01 -1.30 -9.80
C ARG A 36 -14.54 -2.77 -9.89
N ASP A 37 -13.42 -3.09 -9.25
CA ASP A 37 -12.75 -4.38 -9.44
C ASP A 37 -13.46 -5.54 -8.71
N TYR A 38 -14.09 -5.26 -7.55
CA TYR A 38 -14.78 -6.30 -6.77
C TYR A 38 -16.29 -6.38 -7.08
N TRP A 39 -16.97 -5.26 -7.37
CA TRP A 39 -18.40 -5.25 -7.66
C TRP A 39 -18.70 -5.62 -9.11
N GLN A 40 -17.97 -5.06 -10.09
CA GLN A 40 -18.27 -5.32 -11.51
C GLN A 40 -17.80 -6.69 -12.00
N ARG A 41 -16.93 -7.39 -11.27
CA ARG A 41 -16.58 -8.79 -11.55
C ARG A 41 -17.73 -9.78 -11.34
N GLY A 42 -18.80 -9.38 -10.65
CA GLY A 42 -20.05 -10.15 -10.55
C GLY A 42 -19.95 -11.50 -9.81
N THR A 43 -18.82 -11.79 -9.14
CA THR A 43 -18.64 -13.05 -8.40
C THR A 43 -19.12 -12.87 -6.96
N TRP A 44 -19.94 -13.79 -6.42
CA TRP A 44 -20.54 -13.65 -5.08
C TRP A 44 -19.51 -13.45 -3.95
N TRP A 45 -18.32 -14.06 -4.09
CA TRP A 45 -17.19 -13.89 -3.18
C TRP A 45 -16.56 -12.48 -3.22
N SER A 46 -16.45 -11.85 -4.39
CA SER A 46 -15.85 -10.52 -4.51
C SER A 46 -16.77 -9.44 -3.95
N SER A 47 -18.07 -9.56 -4.20
CA SER A 47 -19.09 -8.67 -3.62
C SER A 47 -19.16 -8.81 -2.09
N SER A 48 -19.05 -10.03 -1.56
CA SER A 48 -19.04 -10.27 -0.10
C SER A 48 -17.79 -9.68 0.58
N ALA A 49 -16.62 -9.78 -0.05
CA ALA A 49 -15.39 -9.17 0.46
C ALA A 49 -15.47 -7.64 0.50
N LEU A 50 -16.10 -7.01 -0.51
CA LEU A 50 -16.34 -5.57 -0.54
C LEU A 50 -17.27 -5.13 0.59
N VAL A 51 -18.37 -5.85 0.80
CA VAL A 51 -19.34 -5.60 1.88
C VAL A 51 -18.65 -5.74 3.23
N GLY A 52 -17.87 -6.82 3.45
CA GLY A 52 -17.09 -6.99 4.67
C GLY A 52 -16.13 -5.83 4.93
N TYR A 53 -15.43 -5.35 3.89
CA TYR A 53 -14.53 -4.20 4.02
C TYR A 53 -15.28 -2.90 4.36
N LEU A 54 -16.46 -2.69 3.76
CA LEU A 54 -17.30 -1.52 4.01
C LEU A 54 -17.86 -1.51 5.44
N PHE A 55 -18.23 -2.68 5.96
CA PHE A 55 -18.75 -2.84 7.32
C PHE A 55 -17.68 -2.95 8.41
N ALA A 56 -16.44 -3.31 8.07
CA ALA A 56 -15.35 -3.41 9.04
C ALA A 56 -15.13 -2.10 9.81
N PHE A 57 -15.22 -0.96 9.12
CA PHE A 57 -15.03 0.36 9.72
C PHE A 57 -16.15 0.74 10.71
N PRO A 58 -17.46 0.70 10.34
CA PRO A 58 -18.53 0.97 11.30
C PRO A 58 -18.59 -0.05 12.44
N ILE A 59 -18.26 -1.33 12.20
CA ILE A 59 -18.16 -2.35 13.26
C ILE A 59 -17.03 -1.97 14.24
N GLY A 60 -15.88 -1.53 13.73
CA GLY A 60 -14.77 -1.07 14.57
C GLY A 60 -15.16 0.14 15.43
N ILE A 61 -15.84 1.13 14.85
CA ILE A 61 -16.35 2.30 15.59
C ILE A 61 -17.34 1.86 16.66
N TRP A 62 -18.31 1.02 16.30
CA TRP A 62 -19.29 0.48 17.23
C TRP A 62 -18.63 -0.23 18.40
N TRP A 63 -17.63 -1.07 18.14
CA TRP A 63 -16.87 -1.76 19.18
C TRP A 63 -16.17 -0.80 20.13
N VAL A 64 -15.50 0.24 19.61
CA VAL A 64 -14.85 1.26 20.45
C VAL A 64 -15.88 1.99 21.32
N VAL A 65 -16.99 2.45 20.73
CA VAL A 65 -18.06 3.15 21.47
C VAL A 65 -18.66 2.24 22.55
N SER A 66 -18.90 0.96 22.22
CA SER A 66 -19.37 -0.04 23.18
C SER A 66 -18.39 -0.26 24.32
N ALA A 67 -17.09 -0.40 24.02
CA ALA A 67 -16.04 -0.59 25.01
C ALA A 67 -15.89 0.62 25.94
N VAL A 68 -16.01 1.85 25.42
CA VAL A 68 -16.02 3.08 26.23
C VAL A 68 -17.25 3.11 27.14
N ARG A 69 -18.44 2.82 26.59
CA ARG A 69 -19.70 2.83 27.36
C ARG A 69 -19.74 1.76 28.44
N GLY A 70 -19.10 0.62 28.19
CA GLY A 70 -18.95 -0.48 29.15
C GLY A 70 -17.76 -0.33 30.11
N GLY A 71 -17.05 0.81 30.13
CA GLY A 71 -15.93 1.06 31.03
C GLY A 71 -14.69 0.19 30.78
N SER A 72 -14.61 -0.47 29.63
CA SER A 72 -13.57 -1.44 29.27
C SER A 72 -12.34 -0.77 28.66
N PHE A 73 -11.83 0.27 29.32
CA PHE A 73 -10.67 1.06 28.87
C PHE A 73 -9.40 0.23 28.69
N LEU A 74 -9.24 -0.86 29.45
CA LEU A 74 -8.11 -1.77 29.33
C LEU A 74 -8.03 -2.41 27.94
N HIS A 75 -9.16 -2.80 27.34
CA HIS A 75 -9.20 -3.39 26.00
C HIS A 75 -8.76 -2.38 24.93
N ILE A 76 -9.20 -1.13 25.07
CA ILE A 76 -8.80 -0.03 24.18
C ILE A 76 -7.31 0.23 24.32
N ALA A 77 -6.79 0.26 25.56
CA ALA A 77 -5.37 0.46 25.84
C ALA A 77 -4.51 -0.68 25.26
N VAL A 78 -4.94 -1.94 25.38
CA VAL A 78 -4.24 -3.09 24.80
C VAL A 78 -4.20 -3.02 23.27
N VAL A 79 -5.34 -2.78 22.63
CA VAL A 79 -5.41 -2.70 21.16
C VAL A 79 -4.62 -1.49 20.64
N GLY A 80 -4.81 -0.32 21.25
CA GLY A 80 -4.08 0.90 20.89
C GLY A 80 -2.58 0.77 21.13
N GLY A 81 -2.19 0.19 22.26
CA GLY A 81 -0.79 -0.10 22.59
C GLY A 81 -0.15 -1.05 21.58
N LEU A 82 -0.84 -2.12 21.20
CA LEU A 82 -0.36 -3.06 20.17
C LEU A 82 -0.14 -2.37 18.82
N ILE A 83 -1.10 -1.53 18.38
CA ILE A 83 -0.96 -0.75 17.14
C ILE A 83 0.26 0.19 17.21
N LEU A 84 0.45 0.87 18.34
CA LEU A 84 1.60 1.75 18.58
C LEU A 84 2.94 1.01 18.53
N VAL A 85 3.03 -0.16 19.17
CA VAL A 85 4.24 -1.00 19.15
C VAL A 85 4.55 -1.45 17.72
N LEU A 86 3.54 -1.95 16.99
CA LEU A 86 3.73 -2.36 15.59
C LEU A 86 4.14 -1.19 14.69
N TRP A 87 3.58 0.00 14.93
CA TRP A 87 3.98 1.21 14.22
C TRP A 87 5.44 1.60 14.53
N ALA A 88 5.83 1.59 15.81
CA ALA A 88 7.18 1.90 16.26
C ALA A 88 8.22 0.90 15.70
N VAL A 89 7.89 -0.39 15.65
CA VAL A 89 8.74 -1.42 15.02
C VAL A 89 8.93 -1.12 13.54
N ASN A 90 7.85 -0.79 12.81
CA ASN A 90 7.97 -0.43 11.40
C ASN A 90 8.85 0.82 11.20
N TYR A 91 8.67 1.83 12.05
CA TYR A 91 9.46 3.05 12.04
C TYR A 91 10.95 2.77 12.30
N ALA A 92 11.26 1.95 13.31
CA ALA A 92 12.62 1.55 13.66
C ALA A 92 13.29 0.71 12.56
N CYS A 93 12.51 -0.10 11.83
CA CYS A 93 12.99 -0.80 10.63
C CYS A 93 13.23 0.12 9.41
N GLY A 94 13.04 1.44 9.58
CA GLY A 94 13.24 2.46 8.56
C GLY A 94 12.08 2.61 7.59
N PHE A 95 10.93 1.96 7.83
CA PHE A 95 9.78 2.10 6.93
C PHE A 95 9.14 3.47 7.07
N ARG A 96 9.10 4.21 5.96
CA ARG A 96 8.50 5.53 5.80
C ARG A 96 7.60 5.53 4.57
N SER A 97 6.66 6.47 4.56
CA SER A 97 5.77 6.71 3.43
C SER A 97 5.85 8.19 3.04
N PRO A 98 7.02 8.68 2.54
CA PRO A 98 7.07 10.04 1.97
C PRO A 98 6.13 10.13 0.77
N ASP A 99 5.83 11.30 0.19
CA ASP A 99 5.05 11.35 -1.07
C ASP A 99 5.93 11.43 -2.32
N ARG A 100 7.22 11.71 -2.12
CA ARG A 100 8.23 11.80 -3.18
C ARG A 100 9.57 11.23 -2.71
N ILE A 101 10.30 10.60 -3.61
CA ILE A 101 11.67 10.09 -3.38
C ILE A 101 12.54 10.57 -4.54
N ARG A 102 13.72 11.14 -4.26
CA ARG A 102 14.69 11.51 -5.29
C ARG A 102 15.30 10.25 -5.89
N LEU A 103 15.31 10.11 -7.21
CA LEU A 103 15.89 8.96 -7.89
C LEU A 103 17.37 8.76 -7.52
N ALA A 104 18.15 9.84 -7.48
CA ALA A 104 19.57 9.81 -7.09
C ALA A 104 19.83 9.32 -5.65
N THR A 105 18.80 9.29 -4.80
CA THR A 105 18.93 8.81 -3.41
C THR A 105 18.53 7.35 -3.23
N ILE A 106 18.00 6.71 -4.29
CA ILE A 106 17.61 5.31 -4.25
C ILE A 106 18.87 4.46 -4.29
N GLU A 107 19.01 3.60 -3.29
CA GLU A 107 20.12 2.65 -3.20
C GLU A 107 19.77 1.32 -3.86
N GLN A 108 18.51 0.90 -3.69
CA GLN A 108 18.05 -0.41 -4.16
C GLN A 108 16.53 -0.44 -4.25
N VAL A 109 16.03 -1.14 -5.26
CA VAL A 109 14.61 -1.50 -5.35
C VAL A 109 14.50 -3.02 -5.31
N SER A 110 13.74 -3.54 -4.35
CA SER A 110 13.43 -4.97 -4.26
C SER A 110 11.97 -5.18 -4.61
N ALA A 111 11.72 -6.00 -5.63
CA ALA A 111 10.39 -6.50 -5.94
C ALA A 111 10.18 -7.84 -5.24
N THR A 112 9.05 -7.99 -4.55
CA THR A 112 8.60 -9.28 -4.03
C THR A 112 7.29 -9.61 -4.71
N ASP A 113 7.27 -10.74 -5.41
CA ASP A 113 6.04 -11.23 -5.98
C ASP A 113 5.07 -11.71 -4.90
N GLY A 114 3.78 -11.47 -5.14
CA GLY A 114 2.70 -11.89 -4.26
C GLY A 114 2.20 -13.27 -4.66
N MET A 115 1.66 -14.01 -3.70
CA MET A 115 0.93 -15.23 -3.97
C MET A 115 -0.54 -14.90 -4.17
N MET A 116 -1.09 -15.28 -5.32
CA MET A 116 -2.51 -15.13 -5.62
C MET A 116 -3.36 -15.70 -4.47
N GLY A 117 -4.27 -14.90 -3.91
CA GLY A 117 -5.14 -15.30 -2.79
C GLY A 117 -4.64 -14.92 -1.40
N LEU A 118 -3.33 -14.72 -1.22
CA LEU A 118 -2.71 -14.59 0.10
C LEU A 118 -1.96 -13.27 0.28
N THR A 119 -1.03 -12.96 -0.62
CA THR A 119 -0.14 -11.81 -0.51
C THR A 119 -0.13 -11.03 -1.81
N ARG A 120 -0.05 -9.70 -1.71
CA ARG A 120 0.03 -8.83 -2.88
C ARG A 120 1.48 -8.62 -3.27
N SER A 121 1.74 -8.52 -4.56
CA SER A 121 3.04 -8.10 -5.07
C SER A 121 3.37 -6.70 -4.56
N ARG A 122 4.63 -6.46 -4.21
CA ARG A 122 5.07 -5.26 -3.52
C ARG A 122 6.48 -4.89 -3.93
N LEU A 123 6.77 -3.60 -3.89
CA LEU A 123 8.10 -3.04 -4.06
C LEU A 123 8.57 -2.45 -2.73
N VAL A 124 9.83 -2.68 -2.40
CA VAL A 124 10.51 -2.03 -1.29
C VAL A 124 11.64 -1.19 -1.87
N ILE A 125 11.48 0.13 -1.76
CA ILE A 125 12.47 1.10 -2.23
C ILE A 125 13.32 1.50 -1.03
N ARG A 126 14.61 1.20 -1.08
CA ARG A 126 15.59 1.64 -0.11
C ARG A 126 16.24 2.93 -0.62
N TYR A 127 16.25 3.98 0.21
CA TYR A 127 16.78 5.28 -0.17
C TYR A 127 17.44 5.96 1.04
N THR A 128 18.37 6.87 0.79
CA THR A 128 18.97 7.70 1.85
C THR A 128 18.30 9.06 1.92
N ASP A 129 17.86 9.44 3.11
CA ASP A 129 17.29 10.76 3.41
C ASP A 129 17.98 11.35 4.64
N GLY A 130 18.55 12.55 4.47
CA GLY A 130 19.28 13.24 5.54
C GLY A 130 20.41 12.43 6.18
N GLY A 131 21.07 11.54 5.43
CA GLY A 131 22.13 10.66 5.93
C GLY A 131 21.63 9.39 6.65
N THR A 132 20.32 9.13 6.63
CA THR A 132 19.73 7.91 7.18
C THR A 132 19.16 7.03 6.08
N THR A 133 19.40 5.72 6.16
CA THR A 133 18.78 4.75 5.26
C THR A 133 17.32 4.54 5.65
N CYS A 134 16.43 4.90 4.74
CA CYS A 134 14.99 4.70 4.84
C CYS A 134 14.51 3.64 3.84
N LYS A 135 13.30 3.12 4.08
CA LYS A 135 12.62 2.15 3.23
C LYS A 135 11.20 2.63 2.96
N ARG A 136 10.74 2.55 1.72
CA ARG A 136 9.32 2.72 1.39
C ARG A 136 8.75 1.42 0.87
N ARG A 137 7.64 0.97 1.46
CA ARG A 137 6.86 -0.15 0.93
C ARG A 137 5.76 0.37 0.01
N VAL A 138 5.79 -0.04 -1.24
CA VAL A 138 4.77 0.28 -2.25
C VAL A 138 4.02 -1.01 -2.57
N ASN A 139 2.75 -1.07 -2.21
CA ASN A 139 1.92 -2.22 -2.56
C ASN A 139 1.38 -2.02 -3.97
N LEU A 140 1.50 -3.05 -4.80
CA LEU A 140 0.94 -3.04 -6.15
C LEU A 140 -0.53 -3.47 -6.12
N PRO A 141 -1.27 -3.24 -7.22
CA PRO A 141 -2.60 -3.82 -7.41
C PRO A 141 -2.57 -5.34 -7.18
N SER A 142 -3.72 -5.89 -6.79
CA SER A 142 -3.84 -7.33 -6.54
C SER A 142 -3.68 -8.10 -7.85
N LEU A 143 -3.12 -9.31 -7.82
CA LEU A 143 -3.13 -10.23 -8.97
C LEU A 143 -4.57 -10.54 -9.44
N TYR A 144 -5.57 -10.36 -8.56
CA TYR A 144 -7.00 -10.44 -8.93
C TYR A 144 -7.55 -9.21 -9.64
N THR A 145 -6.77 -8.15 -9.89
CA THR A 145 -7.25 -7.01 -10.70
C THR A 145 -6.87 -7.25 -12.17
N SER A 146 -7.69 -6.77 -13.11
CA SER A 146 -7.38 -6.88 -14.54
C SER A 146 -6.04 -6.17 -14.82
N GLY A 147 -4.99 -6.93 -15.13
CA GLY A 147 -3.63 -6.42 -15.33
C GLY A 147 -2.75 -6.37 -14.08
N GLY A 148 -3.07 -7.07 -12.99
CA GLY A 148 -2.21 -7.12 -11.80
C GLY A 148 -0.79 -7.63 -12.09
N GLU A 149 -0.69 -8.66 -12.94
CA GLU A 149 0.58 -9.25 -13.39
C GLU A 149 1.35 -8.30 -14.32
N THR A 150 0.66 -7.69 -15.29
CA THR A 150 1.28 -6.72 -16.21
C THR A 150 1.73 -5.44 -15.51
N VAL A 151 1.09 -5.05 -14.41
CA VAL A 151 1.52 -3.92 -13.56
C VAL A 151 2.76 -4.26 -12.75
N TYR A 152 2.92 -5.51 -12.29
CA TYR A 152 4.11 -5.95 -11.60
C TYR A 152 5.34 -5.87 -12.52
N GLU A 153 5.23 -6.45 -13.72
CA GLU A 153 6.30 -6.42 -14.73
C GLU A 153 6.61 -4.98 -15.15
N ARG A 154 5.59 -4.17 -15.47
CA ARG A 154 5.77 -2.75 -15.82
C ARG A 154 6.46 -1.96 -14.72
N ALA A 155 6.16 -2.25 -13.45
CA ALA A 155 6.80 -1.54 -12.34
C ALA A 155 8.27 -1.96 -12.20
N GLN A 156 8.61 -3.24 -12.39
CA GLN A 156 10.01 -3.69 -12.43
C GLN A 156 10.76 -3.06 -13.61
N GLU A 157 10.18 -3.09 -14.80
CA GLU A 157 10.77 -2.52 -16.02
C GLU A 157 11.01 -1.02 -15.86
N ALA A 158 10.07 -0.27 -15.25
CA ALA A 158 10.24 1.16 -15.03
C ALA A 158 11.42 1.52 -14.12
N PHE A 159 11.73 0.68 -13.12
CA PHE A 159 12.90 0.84 -12.26
C PHE A 159 14.18 0.35 -12.97
N ALA A 160 14.11 -0.75 -13.71
CA ALA A 160 15.23 -1.29 -14.48
C ALA A 160 15.71 -0.33 -15.59
N GLU A 161 14.79 0.33 -16.31
CA GLU A 161 15.10 1.37 -17.31
C GLU A 161 15.90 2.55 -16.73
N ARG A 162 15.83 2.74 -15.41
CA ARG A 162 16.49 3.82 -14.67
C ARG A 162 17.72 3.34 -13.88
N GLY A 163 18.09 2.07 -14.04
CA GLY A 163 19.29 1.47 -13.46
C GLY A 163 19.12 0.91 -12.04
N PHE A 164 17.90 0.58 -11.61
CA PHE A 164 17.60 0.04 -10.28
C PHE A 164 17.09 -1.40 -10.30
#